data_AF-A0A7J2UTX5-F1
#
_entry.id   AF-A0A7J2UTX5-F1
#
_cell.length_a   1.000
_cell.length_b   1.000
_cell.length_c   1.000
_cell.angle_alpha   90.00
_cell.angle_beta   90.00
_cell.angle_gamma   90.00
#
_symmetry.space_group_name_H-M   'P 1'
#
loop_
_entity.id
_entity.type
_entity.pdbx_description
1 polymer ?
#
loop_
_entity_poly.entity_id
_entity_poly.type
_entity_poly.pdbx_seq_one_letter_code
_entity_poly.pdbx_strand_id
1 'polypeptide(L)'
;NEGMARYQIDHVTGVTSGTEYTPPECNTMKSNANCFEPDRLCEQEWMTHPLKYYRTKQKSALDRSRDIKDVKKEKNGKKADDNIENGDNEVEGKEDT
;
A
#
# COMPACT_ATOMS: atom_id res chain seq x y z
N ASN A 1 -27.24 22.45 -10.70
CA ASN A 1 -28.19 21.97 -11.73
C ASN A 1 -28.05 20.46 -11.83
N GLU A 2 -28.92 19.71 -11.15
CA GLU A 2 -28.76 18.26 -10.92
C GLU A 2 -29.11 17.43 -12.16
N GLY A 3 -30.18 17.80 -12.89
CA GLY A 3 -30.64 17.05 -14.07
C GLY A 3 -29.61 17.00 -15.20
N MET A 4 -28.88 18.10 -15.44
CA MET A 4 -27.82 18.12 -16.45
C MET A 4 -26.62 17.26 -16.04
N ALA A 5 -26.15 17.36 -14.79
CA ALA A 5 -25.02 16.56 -14.32
C ALA A 5 -25.33 15.06 -14.39
N ARG A 6 -26.55 14.67 -13.99
CA ARG A 6 -27.00 13.29 -14.04
C ARG A 6 -27.08 12.76 -15.47
N TYR A 7 -27.65 13.53 -16.41
CA TYR A 7 -27.66 13.16 -17.83
C TYR A 7 -26.24 12.95 -18.39
N GLN A 8 -25.30 13.84 -18.05
CA GLN A 8 -23.92 13.71 -18.52
C GLN A 8 -23.25 12.45 -17.96
N ILE A 9 -23.46 12.15 -16.67
CA ILE A 9 -22.97 10.91 -16.06
C ILE A 9 -23.56 9.70 -16.76
N ASP A 10 -24.88 9.67 -16.95
CA ASP A 10 -25.58 8.54 -17.59
C ASP A 10 -25.15 8.35 -19.06
N HIS A 11 -24.77 9.42 -19.75
CA HIS A 11 -24.24 9.35 -21.11
C HIS A 11 -22.81 8.79 -21.13
N VAL A 12 -21.92 9.27 -20.25
CA VAL A 12 -20.52 8.83 -20.17
C VAL A 12 -20.42 7.37 -19.69
N THR A 13 -21.29 6.96 -18.77
CA THR A 13 -21.33 5.59 -18.23
C THR A 13 -22.02 4.59 -19.15
N GLY A 14 -22.56 5.05 -20.28
CA GLY A 14 -23.22 4.18 -21.25
C GLY A 14 -24.64 3.73 -20.87
N VAL A 15 -25.23 4.32 -19.81
CA VAL A 15 -26.61 4.01 -19.37
C VAL A 15 -27.64 4.55 -20.37
N THR A 16 -27.37 5.73 -20.94
CA THR A 16 -28.25 6.38 -21.93
C THR A 16 -27.73 6.26 -23.37
N SER A 17 -26.42 6.29 -23.57
CA SER A 17 -25.79 6.07 -24.87
C SER A 17 -25.24 4.64 -24.90
N GLY A 18 -25.53 3.82 -25.91
CA GLY A 18 -25.15 2.39 -25.92
C GLY A 18 -23.65 2.08 -25.94
N THR A 19 -22.78 3.07 -25.66
CA THR A 19 -21.32 2.97 -25.68
C THR A 19 -20.77 3.15 -24.26
N GLU A 20 -20.10 2.12 -23.75
CA GLU A 20 -19.33 2.21 -22.51
C GLU A 20 -17.89 2.66 -22.82
N TYR A 21 -17.46 3.79 -22.27
CA TYR A 21 -16.12 4.30 -22.49
C TYR A 21 -15.14 3.72 -21.48
N THR A 22 -14.18 2.93 -21.95
CA THR A 22 -13.03 2.53 -21.15
C THR A 22 -11.96 3.62 -21.15
N PRO A 23 -11.15 3.74 -20.08
CA PRO A 23 -9.99 4.63 -20.09
C PRO A 23 -9.11 4.36 -21.32
N PRO A 24 -8.57 5.39 -21.97
CA PRO A 24 -7.72 5.22 -23.15
C PRO A 24 -6.36 4.63 -22.78
N GLU A 25 -5.65 4.10 -23.78
CA GLU A 25 -4.31 3.55 -23.61
C GLU A 25 -3.28 4.60 -23.15
N CYS A 26 -2.16 4.14 -22.60
CA CYS A 26 -1.09 5.04 -22.13
C CYS A 26 -0.58 5.96 -23.24
N ASN A 27 -0.48 5.48 -24.49
CA ASN A 27 -0.03 6.29 -25.61
C ASN A 27 -0.97 7.47 -25.89
N THR A 28 -2.28 7.20 -25.93
CA THR A 28 -3.30 8.23 -26.09
C THR A 28 -3.31 9.23 -24.93
N MET A 29 -3.17 8.74 -23.69
CA MET A 29 -3.06 9.60 -22.49
C MET A 29 -1.86 10.55 -22.58
N LYS A 30 -0.71 10.06 -23.08
CA LYS A 30 0.50 10.87 -23.29
C LYS A 30 0.29 11.92 -24.37
N SER A 31 -0.27 11.54 -25.52
CA SER A 31 -0.52 12.47 -26.64
C SER A 31 -1.51 13.57 -26.26
N ASN A 32 -2.53 13.26 -25.45
CA ASN A 32 -3.53 14.23 -25.00
C ASN A 32 -3.06 15.07 -23.80
N ALA A 33 -1.80 14.95 -23.36
CA ALA A 33 -1.26 15.61 -22.16
C ALA A 33 -2.05 15.31 -20.86
N ASN A 34 -2.75 14.16 -20.82
CA ASN A 34 -3.49 13.68 -19.65
C ASN A 34 -2.64 12.77 -18.73
N CYS A 35 -1.42 12.44 -19.14
CA CYS A 35 -0.48 11.65 -18.35
C CYS A 35 0.31 12.56 -17.40
N PHE A 36 0.16 12.36 -16.08
CA PHE A 36 0.83 13.16 -15.06
C PHE A 36 1.97 12.36 -14.41
N GLU A 37 3.16 12.98 -14.35
CA GLU A 37 4.39 12.51 -13.66
C GLU A 37 4.61 10.98 -13.65
N PRO A 38 5.16 10.39 -14.74
CA PRO A 38 5.44 8.97 -14.76
C PRO A 38 6.53 8.59 -13.75
N ASP A 39 6.29 7.52 -12.99
CA ASP A 39 7.29 6.90 -12.11
C ASP A 39 7.98 5.70 -12.80
N ARG A 40 8.95 5.08 -12.12
CA ARG A 40 9.71 3.92 -12.65
C ARG A 40 8.83 2.72 -13.03
N LEU A 41 7.65 2.58 -12.43
CA LEU A 41 6.70 1.52 -12.76
C LEU A 41 5.91 1.87 -14.03
N CYS A 42 5.57 3.15 -14.20
CA CYS A 42 4.94 3.68 -15.41
C CYS A 42 5.85 3.57 -16.64
N GLU A 43 7.16 3.75 -16.47
CA GLU A 43 8.17 3.71 -17.54
C GLU A 43 8.50 2.29 -18.05
N GLN A 44 7.97 1.24 -17.42
CA GLN A 44 8.23 -0.13 -17.84
C GLN A 44 7.69 -0.41 -19.25
N GLU A 45 8.44 -1.15 -20.06
CA GLU A 45 8.05 -1.48 -21.45
C GLU A 45 6.71 -2.25 -21.53
N TRP A 46 6.41 -3.05 -20.51
CA TRP A 46 5.16 -3.81 -20.42
C TRP A 46 3.96 -2.99 -19.92
N MET A 47 4.13 -1.70 -19.59
CA MET A 47 3.11 -0.82 -19.05
C MET A 47 2.34 -0.06 -20.13
N THR A 48 1.44 -0.77 -20.81
CA THR A 48 0.68 -0.23 -21.97
C THR A 48 -0.63 0.45 -21.62
N HIS A 49 -1.19 0.19 -20.43
CA HIS A 49 -2.52 0.64 -20.05
C HIS A 49 -2.58 1.17 -18.60
N PRO A 50 -3.26 2.30 -18.31
CA PRO A 50 -3.33 2.88 -16.97
C PRO A 50 -3.95 1.93 -15.92
N LEU A 51 -4.96 1.14 -16.30
CA LEU A 51 -5.52 0.13 -15.39
C LEU A 51 -4.51 -0.95 -14.97
N LYS A 52 -3.54 -1.30 -15.83
CA LYS A 52 -2.47 -2.26 -15.49
C LYS A 52 -1.54 -1.68 -14.44
N TYR A 53 -1.25 -0.38 -14.54
CA TYR A 53 -0.47 0.37 -13.55
C TYR A 53 -1.14 0.32 -12.18
N TYR A 54 -2.42 0.71 -12.08
CA TYR A 54 -3.13 0.74 -10.82
C TYR A 54 -3.27 -0.64 -10.17
N ARG A 55 -3.52 -1.69 -10.97
CA ARG A 55 -3.59 -3.07 -10.47
C ARG A 55 -2.24 -3.54 -9.93
N THR A 56 -1.15 -3.22 -10.62
CA THR A 56 0.20 -3.63 -10.19
C THR A 56 0.66 -2.86 -8.95
N LYS A 57 0.40 -1.55 -8.90
CA LYS A 57 0.71 -0.71 -7.74
C LYS A 57 -0.06 -1.12 -6.49
N GLN A 58 -1.31 -1.57 -6.63
CA GLN A 58 -2.07 -2.12 -5.51
C GLN A 58 -1.48 -3.44 -4.99
N LYS A 59 -1.11 -4.36 -5.89
CA LYS A 59 -0.48 -5.64 -5.49
C LYS A 59 0.78 -5.41 -4.68
N SER A 60 1.70 -4.55 -5.15
CA SER A 60 2.94 -4.26 -4.42
C SER A 60 2.71 -3.56 -3.08
N ALA A 61 1.62 -2.80 -2.91
CA ALA A 61 1.23 -2.24 -1.62
C ALA A 61 0.70 -3.31 -0.66
N LEU A 62 -0.12 -4.24 -1.15
CA LEU A 62 -0.66 -5.34 -0.36
C LEU A 62 0.43 -6.33 0.06
N ASP A 63 1.36 -6.65 -0.83
CA ASP A 63 2.47 -7.58 -0.54
C ASP A 63 3.35 -7.02 0.58
N ARG A 64 3.78 -5.75 0.49
CA ARG A 64 4.49 -5.05 1.58
C ARG A 64 3.70 -5.05 2.89
N SER A 65 2.38 -4.95 2.81
CA SER A 65 1.51 -4.96 4.00
C SER A 65 1.43 -6.35 4.65
N ARG A 66 1.64 -7.44 3.91
CA ARG A 66 1.74 -8.80 4.47
C ARG A 66 3.08 -9.00 5.15
N ASP A 67 4.18 -8.64 4.48
CA ASP A 67 5.53 -8.74 5.05
C ASP A 67 5.65 -7.98 6.40
N ILE A 68 5.07 -6.76 6.47
CA ILE A 68 5.06 -5.96 7.72
C ILE A 68 4.24 -6.64 8.83
N LYS A 69 3.16 -7.36 8.50
CA LYS A 69 2.34 -8.08 9.49
C LYS A 69 3.09 -9.28 10.05
N ASP A 70 3.81 -10.01 9.21
CA ASP A 70 4.60 -11.17 9.61
C ASP A 70 5.77 -10.74 10.52
N VAL A 71 6.48 -9.66 10.16
CA VAL A 71 7.53 -9.06 11.00
C VAL A 71 6.99 -8.58 12.36
N LYS A 72 5.78 -8.01 12.40
CA LYS A 72 5.15 -7.56 13.65
C LYS A 72 4.69 -8.72 14.53
N LYS A 73 4.26 -9.84 13.94
CA LYS A 73 3.83 -11.05 14.66
C LYS A 73 4.98 -11.67 15.45
N GLU A 74 6.18 -11.74 14.85
CA GLU A 74 7.38 -12.26 15.55
C GLU A 74 7.79 -11.40 16.75
N LYS A 75 7.70 -10.07 16.63
CA LYS A 75 8.09 -9.15 17.71
C LYS A 75 7.12 -9.14 18.90
N ASN A 76 5.85 -9.52 18.69
CA ASN A 76 4.85 -9.56 19.76
C ASN A 76 4.90 -10.87 20.58
N GLY A 77 5.66 -11.88 20.15
CA GLY A 77 5.80 -13.17 20.84
C GLY A 77 6.99 -13.28 21.81
N LYS A 78 7.80 -12.22 21.97
CA LYS A 78 9.10 -12.26 22.68
C LYS A 78 9.14 -11.46 24.00
N LYS A 79 7.98 -11.22 24.63
CA LYS A 79 7.87 -10.59 25.96
C LYS A 79 7.17 -11.53 26.94
N ALA A 80 7.82 -12.60 27.38
CA ALA A 80 7.24 -13.47 28.41
C ALA A 80 8.28 -14.33 29.16
N ASP A 81 9.46 -13.80 29.50
CA ASP A 81 10.44 -14.59 30.27
C ASP A 81 11.55 -13.74 30.90
N ASP A 82 11.20 -12.68 31.64
CA ASP A 82 12.13 -12.07 32.61
C ASP A 82 11.41 -11.87 33.96
N ASN A 83 11.24 -12.97 34.71
CA ASN A 83 10.95 -12.95 36.14
C ASN A 83 11.61 -14.17 36.78
N ILE A 84 12.77 -13.98 37.40
CA ILE A 84 13.32 -14.88 38.42
C ILE A 84 13.66 -14.01 39.64
N GLU A 85 12.97 -14.28 40.74
CA GLU A 85 13.11 -13.65 42.04
C GLU A 85 14.25 -14.28 42.88
N ASN A 86 14.71 -13.48 43.86
CA ASN A 86 15.34 -13.82 45.16
C ASN A 86 16.76 -14.43 45.13
N GLY A 87 17.77 -13.80 45.76
CA GLY A 87 18.19 -14.01 47.17
C GLY A 87 19.41 -14.96 47.18
N ASP A 88 20.50 -14.88 47.97
CA ASP A 88 20.82 -14.32 49.28
C ASP A 88 22.37 -14.19 49.44
N ASN A 89 22.80 -13.62 50.58
CA ASN A 89 24.13 -13.21 51.10
C ASN A 89 25.34 -14.20 51.08
N GLU A 90 26.58 -13.67 51.12
CA GLU A 90 27.56 -13.79 52.24
C GLU A 90 28.85 -12.97 51.95
N VAL A 91 29.16 -11.92 52.72
CA VAL A 91 30.10 -11.82 53.87
C VAL A 91 31.59 -11.93 53.49
N GLU A 92 32.34 -10.81 53.57
CA GLU A 92 33.68 -10.74 54.16
C GLU A 92 33.95 -9.32 54.71
N GLY A 93 34.07 -9.22 56.02
CA GLY A 93 34.48 -8.00 56.73
C GLY A 93 35.23 -8.40 57.99
N LYS A 94 36.56 -8.57 57.86
CA LYS A 94 37.53 -8.57 58.96
C LYS A 94 38.19 -7.20 58.95
N GLU A 95 37.87 -6.39 59.95
CA GLU A 95 38.74 -6.01 61.08
C GLU A 95 39.88 -5.08 60.66
N ASP A 96 39.84 -3.84 61.15
CA ASP A 96 41.03 -3.13 61.64
C ASP A 96 40.58 -1.91 62.49
N THR A 97 41.09 -1.87 63.73
CA THR A 97 41.08 -0.80 64.77
C THR A 97 39.82 -0.52 65.58
#